data_AF-A0A8X7XXH0-F1
#
_entry.id   AF-A0A8X7XXH0-F1
#
_cell.length_a   1.000
_cell.length_b   1.000
_cell.length_c   1.000
_cell.angle_alpha   90.00
_cell.angle_beta   90.00
_cell.angle_gamma   90.00
#
_symmetry.space_group_name_H-M   'P 1'
#
loop_
_entity.id
_entity.type
_entity.pdbx_description
1 polymer ?
#
loop_
_entity_poly.entity_id
_entity_poly.type
_entity_poly.pdbx_seq_one_letter_code
_entity_poly.pdbx_strand_id
1 'polypeptide(L)'
;MKLELCQKSRKTHVLETMISIFFILGLLVSTLAGASIEYQAINCRKHSAVLTDFGGVGDGQTSNTKAFKAAIAELSQHASDGGAQLIVPPGRWLTGSFNLSSHFTLFLRKDAVLLASQDEAEWPAFPPLPSYGVGRDEHAGRFSSLIFGTHVTDVVVTGNNGTIDGQGAVWWDKFHQKKLKLTRPYLIEFLYSDQVQISNLTLINSPSWNVHPTYCSNVLIQWLTILAPVDSPNTDGINPDSSSNVRIEDSFVVSGDDCIAVKSGWDEYGIKFGRPTQHLVIRRFTCISPDSATIALGSEMSGGIQDVRAEDITALGTQSGVRIKTAVGRGAYVKDIFVRRMTLKTMKYAFWMTGSYGSHPDTGYDPKALPEIKRISYKDIVAENVTYSARLEGIENDPFTGICISNVNISLTQKPKELQWNCTDIQGVSSKVTPQPCAALPEKSIECPFPEDRLPIEDVKLQTCSASALLEITRINYKDEVDANITIQGKLGLGEENPSIGICIYNVTMSLAKKHNEPAWNCKDISSVSSNATPKSCSAMANKSMECPFPEDKLPIEKGSKLVLPLARS
;
A
#
# COMPACT_ATOMS: atom_id res chain seq x y z
N MET A 1 -58.88 -62.04 4.42
CA MET A 1 -58.90 -60.98 5.45
C MET A 1 -57.57 -61.11 6.22
N LYS A 2 -56.49 -60.50 5.74
CA LYS A 2 -55.97 -59.14 6.00
C LYS A 2 -55.37 -58.97 7.41
N LEU A 3 -54.15 -58.41 7.42
CA LEU A 3 -53.30 -57.94 8.53
C LEU A 3 -52.46 -58.96 9.29
N GLU A 4 -51.22 -59.12 8.85
CA GLU A 4 -50.05 -58.99 9.73
C GLU A 4 -48.89 -58.39 8.92
N LEU A 5 -48.09 -57.53 9.57
CA LEU A 5 -46.86 -56.83 9.13
C LEU A 5 -47.02 -55.30 9.08
N CYS A 6 -46.75 -54.62 10.20
CA CYS A 6 -45.90 -53.41 10.19
C CYS A 6 -45.47 -53.02 11.63
N GLN A 7 -44.41 -53.65 12.15
CA GLN A 7 -43.81 -53.19 13.42
C GLN A 7 -42.27 -53.23 13.45
N LYS A 8 -41.62 -53.31 12.28
CA LYS A 8 -40.15 -53.41 12.20
C LYS A 8 -39.41 -52.19 11.63
N SER A 9 -40.09 -51.06 11.38
CA SER A 9 -39.50 -49.92 10.65
C SER A 9 -39.25 -48.64 11.46
N ARG A 10 -39.48 -48.61 12.79
CA ARG A 10 -39.27 -47.38 13.59
C ARG A 10 -37.92 -47.28 14.29
N LYS A 11 -37.22 -48.40 14.58
CA LYS A 11 -35.93 -48.35 15.28
C LYS A 11 -34.74 -48.06 14.36
N THR A 12 -34.79 -48.48 13.10
CA THR A 12 -33.74 -48.23 12.10
C THR A 12 -33.69 -46.77 11.65
N HIS A 13 -34.85 -46.15 11.42
CA HIS A 13 -34.89 -44.72 11.03
C HIS A 13 -34.40 -43.78 12.12
N VAL A 14 -34.66 -44.05 13.41
CA VAL A 14 -34.14 -43.20 14.50
C VAL A 14 -32.61 -43.29 14.58
N LEU A 15 -32.03 -44.48 14.39
CA LEU A 15 -30.59 -44.69 14.42
C LEU A 15 -29.88 -44.02 13.22
N GLU A 16 -30.43 -44.14 12.01
CA GLU A 16 -29.92 -43.46 10.80
C GLU A 16 -30.03 -41.93 10.89
N THR A 17 -31.11 -41.43 11.50
CA THR A 17 -31.27 -39.98 11.72
C THR A 17 -30.28 -39.47 12.78
N MET A 18 -30.02 -40.23 13.85
CA MET A 18 -29.01 -39.88 14.85
C MET A 18 -27.59 -39.94 14.27
N ILE A 19 -27.25 -40.97 13.49
CA ILE A 19 -25.95 -41.06 12.81
C ILE A 19 -25.77 -39.89 11.83
N SER A 20 -26.81 -39.51 11.09
CA SER A 20 -26.77 -38.35 10.18
C SER A 20 -26.63 -37.03 10.94
N ILE A 21 -27.30 -36.87 12.08
CA ILE A 21 -27.13 -35.69 12.95
C ILE A 21 -25.73 -35.65 13.56
N PHE A 22 -25.17 -36.77 14.00
CA PHE A 22 -23.79 -36.84 14.50
C PHE A 22 -22.75 -36.65 13.40
N PHE A 23 -23.00 -37.10 12.17
CA PHE A 23 -22.14 -36.81 11.02
C PHE A 23 -22.24 -35.35 10.60
N ILE A 24 -23.44 -34.75 10.60
CA ILE A 24 -23.64 -33.32 10.30
C ILE A 24 -23.03 -32.45 11.41
N LEU A 25 -23.21 -32.80 12.69
CA LEU A 25 -22.52 -32.14 13.81
C LEU A 25 -21.01 -32.35 13.72
N GLY A 26 -20.54 -33.54 13.36
CA GLY A 26 -19.11 -33.83 13.17
C GLY A 26 -18.50 -33.04 12.01
N LEU A 27 -19.24 -32.89 10.91
CA LEU A 27 -18.87 -32.03 9.77
C LEU A 27 -18.88 -30.55 10.17
N LEU A 28 -19.90 -30.08 10.90
CA LEU A 28 -19.97 -28.71 11.44
C LEU A 28 -18.86 -28.40 12.45
N VAL A 29 -18.49 -29.38 13.28
CA VAL A 29 -17.37 -29.29 14.25
C VAL A 29 -16.02 -29.37 13.53
N SER A 30 -15.90 -30.10 12.43
CA SER A 30 -14.69 -30.12 11.60
C SER A 30 -14.50 -28.83 10.77
N THR A 31 -15.58 -28.12 10.43
CA THR A 31 -15.52 -26.77 9.84
C THR A 31 -15.27 -25.65 10.86
N LEU A 32 -15.24 -25.96 12.16
CA LEU A 32 -14.92 -25.03 13.24
C LEU A 32 -13.42 -25.04 13.62
N ALA A 33 -12.59 -25.83 12.95
CA ALA A 33 -11.15 -25.55 12.90
C ALA A 33 -11.00 -24.22 12.17
N GLY A 34 -10.90 -23.13 12.96
CA GLY A 34 -10.85 -21.77 12.43
C GLY A 34 -9.85 -21.70 11.30
N ALA A 35 -10.32 -21.35 10.11
CA ALA A 35 -9.43 -21.21 8.96
C ALA A 35 -8.27 -20.29 9.37
N SER A 36 -7.05 -20.66 9.00
CA SER A 36 -5.86 -19.84 9.23
C SER A 36 -5.39 -19.29 7.90
N ILE A 37 -5.05 -18.01 7.87
CA ILE A 37 -4.43 -17.38 6.70
C ILE A 37 -2.92 -17.47 6.89
N GLU A 38 -2.24 -18.18 5.99
CA GLU A 38 -0.78 -18.21 5.97
C GLU A 38 -0.20 -16.94 5.34
N TYR A 39 0.89 -16.45 5.90
CA TYR A 39 1.64 -15.30 5.39
C TYR A 39 3.13 -15.44 5.71
N GLN A 40 3.99 -14.70 5.00
CA GLN A 40 5.43 -14.73 5.20
C GLN A 40 5.87 -13.60 6.13
N ALA A 41 6.64 -13.90 7.18
CA ALA A 41 7.20 -12.88 8.08
C ALA A 41 8.58 -13.24 8.61
N ILE A 42 9.37 -12.23 8.99
CA ILE A 42 10.68 -12.42 9.63
C ILE A 42 10.58 -13.27 10.91
N ASN A 43 9.52 -13.08 11.69
CA ASN A 43 9.20 -13.84 12.89
C ASN A 43 7.68 -14.04 13.01
N CYS A 44 7.28 -15.24 13.40
CA CYS A 44 5.89 -15.51 13.78
C CYS A 44 5.60 -15.04 15.21
N ARG A 45 4.37 -14.60 15.47
CA ARG A 45 3.94 -14.13 16.79
C ARG A 45 3.23 -15.24 17.54
N LYS A 46 3.57 -15.38 18.82
CA LYS A 46 2.93 -16.36 19.71
C LYS A 46 1.53 -15.91 20.15
N HIS A 47 1.36 -14.61 20.33
CA HIS A 47 0.12 -14.00 20.81
C HIS A 47 -0.61 -13.29 19.68
N SER A 48 -1.95 -13.31 19.69
CA SER A 48 -2.76 -12.65 18.67
C SER A 48 -4.06 -12.13 19.25
N ALA A 49 -4.51 -10.97 18.78
CA ALA A 49 -5.84 -10.43 19.06
C ALA A 49 -6.43 -9.71 17.85
N VAL A 50 -7.74 -9.50 17.84
CA VAL A 50 -8.45 -8.80 16.76
C VAL A 50 -8.80 -7.38 17.24
N LEU A 51 -8.74 -6.39 16.36
CA LEU A 51 -9.00 -4.99 16.72
C LEU A 51 -10.37 -4.75 17.38
N THR A 52 -11.37 -5.56 17.05
CA THR A 52 -12.71 -5.53 17.67
C THR A 52 -12.71 -5.88 19.15
N ASP A 53 -11.73 -6.68 19.62
CA ASP A 53 -11.57 -7.02 21.03
C ASP A 53 -11.24 -5.79 21.88
N PHE A 54 -10.73 -4.74 21.25
CA PHE A 54 -10.38 -3.45 21.86
C PHE A 54 -11.42 -2.35 21.57
N GLY A 55 -12.62 -2.73 21.13
CA GLY A 55 -13.71 -1.81 20.83
C GLY A 55 -13.61 -1.13 19.47
N GLY A 56 -12.79 -1.65 18.55
CA GLY A 56 -12.76 -1.16 17.18
C GLY A 56 -14.09 -1.38 16.45
N VAL A 57 -14.49 -0.42 15.61
CA VAL A 57 -15.70 -0.44 14.79
C VAL A 57 -15.33 -0.16 13.32
N GLY A 58 -15.59 -1.13 12.45
CA GLY A 58 -15.22 -1.12 11.03
C GLY A 58 -16.23 -0.43 10.09
N ASP A 59 -16.91 0.62 10.54
CA ASP A 59 -18.00 1.32 9.81
C ASP A 59 -17.52 2.45 8.89
N GLY A 60 -16.22 2.77 8.91
CA GLY A 60 -15.59 3.86 8.17
C GLY A 60 -15.86 5.27 8.71
N GLN A 61 -16.50 5.39 9.88
CA GLN A 61 -16.90 6.66 10.48
C GLN A 61 -16.42 6.80 11.93
N THR A 62 -16.44 5.72 12.71
CA THR A 62 -15.99 5.70 14.09
C THR A 62 -14.46 5.80 14.13
N SER A 63 -13.92 6.77 14.89
CA SER A 63 -12.48 6.88 15.10
C SER A 63 -11.98 5.73 15.99
N ASN A 64 -11.11 4.89 15.41
CA ASN A 64 -10.52 3.70 16.02
C ASN A 64 -9.16 3.99 16.67
N THR A 65 -8.72 5.25 16.71
CA THR A 65 -7.41 5.65 17.26
C THR A 65 -7.20 5.16 18.69
N LYS A 66 -8.26 5.20 19.52
CA LYS A 66 -8.22 4.65 20.88
C LYS A 66 -8.11 3.13 20.91
N ALA A 67 -8.84 2.44 20.03
CA ALA A 67 -8.79 0.97 19.93
C ALA A 67 -7.40 0.48 19.50
N PHE A 68 -6.79 1.11 18.48
CA PHE A 68 -5.41 0.80 18.07
C PHE A 68 -4.41 1.04 19.20
N LYS A 69 -4.47 2.19 19.89
CA LYS A 69 -3.57 2.50 21.00
C LYS A 69 -3.73 1.53 22.17
N ALA A 70 -4.97 1.16 22.51
CA ALA A 70 -5.24 0.17 23.56
C ALA A 70 -4.71 -1.21 23.18
N ALA A 71 -4.98 -1.67 21.96
CA ALA A 71 -4.50 -2.94 21.43
C ALA A 71 -2.98 -3.05 21.49
N ILE A 72 -2.27 -2.01 21.01
CA ILE A 72 -0.81 -2.01 20.99
C ILE A 72 -0.24 -1.96 22.42
N ALA A 73 -0.82 -1.15 23.31
CA ALA A 73 -0.37 -1.07 24.70
C ALA A 73 -0.49 -2.42 25.43
N GLU A 74 -1.59 -3.13 25.25
CA GLU A 74 -1.80 -4.46 25.83
C GLU A 74 -0.87 -5.50 25.20
N LEU A 75 -0.88 -5.61 23.87
CA LEU A 75 -0.13 -6.63 23.16
C LEU A 75 1.40 -6.47 23.27
N SER A 76 1.89 -5.24 23.45
CA SER A 76 3.32 -4.96 23.66
C SER A 76 3.90 -5.64 24.92
N GLN A 77 3.05 -5.98 25.90
CA GLN A 77 3.50 -6.70 27.10
C GLN A 77 4.00 -8.11 26.79
N HIS A 78 3.67 -8.65 25.61
CA HIS A 78 4.12 -9.97 25.15
C HIS A 78 5.43 -9.93 24.36
N ALA A 79 6.09 -8.78 24.26
CA ALA A 79 7.33 -8.62 23.50
C ALA A 79 8.42 -9.64 23.89
N SER A 80 8.57 -9.96 25.18
CA SER A 80 9.56 -10.93 25.67
C SER A 80 9.12 -12.40 25.57
N ASP A 81 7.87 -12.67 25.19
CA ASP A 81 7.30 -14.02 25.06
C ASP A 81 6.85 -14.29 23.62
N GLY A 82 7.74 -14.04 22.66
CA GLY A 82 7.51 -14.32 21.24
C GLY A 82 6.68 -13.25 20.51
N GLY A 83 6.39 -12.13 21.15
CA GLY A 83 5.70 -11.00 20.54
C GLY A 83 4.23 -11.26 20.21
N ALA A 84 3.59 -10.23 19.67
CA ALA A 84 2.15 -10.23 19.45
C ALA A 84 1.74 -9.74 18.06
N GLN A 85 0.62 -10.26 17.57
CA GLN A 85 -0.03 -9.86 16.33
C GLN A 85 -1.37 -9.18 16.60
N LEU A 86 -1.60 -8.02 16.00
CA LEU A 86 -2.91 -7.38 15.91
C LEU A 86 -3.51 -7.59 14.52
N ILE A 87 -4.66 -8.24 14.48
CA ILE A 87 -5.41 -8.53 13.24
C ILE A 87 -6.49 -7.46 13.04
N VAL A 88 -6.46 -6.78 11.89
CA VAL A 88 -7.53 -5.87 11.45
C VAL A 88 -8.46 -6.63 10.50
N PRO A 89 -9.73 -6.89 10.86
CA PRO A 89 -10.64 -7.66 10.03
C PRO A 89 -11.21 -6.86 8.83
N PRO A 90 -11.90 -7.50 7.85
CA PRO A 90 -12.64 -6.79 6.81
C PRO A 90 -13.53 -5.71 7.41
N GLY A 91 -13.57 -4.57 6.76
CA GLY A 91 -14.24 -3.37 7.27
C GLY A 91 -13.43 -2.13 6.98
N ARG A 92 -14.00 -0.98 7.31
CA ARG A 92 -13.40 0.34 7.09
C ARG A 92 -13.06 0.95 8.45
N TRP A 93 -11.78 1.18 8.72
CA TRP A 93 -11.27 1.52 10.05
C TRP A 93 -10.69 2.93 10.02
N LEU A 94 -11.52 3.94 10.31
CA LEU A 94 -11.05 5.32 10.43
C LEU A 94 -10.14 5.45 11.65
N THR A 95 -8.94 5.99 11.48
CA THR A 95 -7.98 6.21 12.57
C THR A 95 -7.01 7.32 12.22
N GLY A 96 -6.59 8.08 13.22
CA GLY A 96 -5.39 8.90 13.18
C GLY A 96 -4.14 8.10 13.51
N SER A 97 -3.08 8.82 13.86
CA SER A 97 -1.74 8.25 14.07
C SER A 97 -1.67 7.33 15.29
N PHE A 98 -1.00 6.19 15.12
CA PHE A 98 -0.67 5.26 16.19
C PHE A 98 0.75 4.69 16.03
N ASN A 99 1.35 4.32 17.16
CA ASN A 99 2.75 3.89 17.21
C ASN A 99 2.82 2.38 17.45
N LEU A 100 3.57 1.66 16.63
CA LEU A 100 3.90 0.25 16.86
C LEU A 100 5.02 0.10 17.90
N SER A 101 5.12 -1.10 18.47
CA SER A 101 6.16 -1.50 19.43
C SER A 101 7.03 -2.62 18.87
N SER A 102 8.14 -2.95 19.54
CA SER A 102 9.01 -4.07 19.15
C SER A 102 8.31 -5.42 19.23
N HIS A 103 8.77 -6.40 18.44
CA HIS A 103 8.22 -7.75 18.38
C HIS A 103 6.72 -7.78 18.07
N PHE A 104 6.30 -6.92 17.15
CA PHE A 104 4.89 -6.71 16.83
C PHE A 104 4.59 -7.02 15.37
N THR A 105 3.40 -7.54 15.10
CA THR A 105 2.86 -7.69 13.74
C THR A 105 1.51 -7.00 13.64
N LEU A 106 1.40 -6.00 12.76
CA LEU A 106 0.11 -5.48 12.31
C LEU A 106 -0.30 -6.26 11.05
N PHE A 107 -1.44 -6.96 11.10
CA PHE A 107 -1.94 -7.80 10.01
C PHE A 107 -3.29 -7.30 9.49
N LEU A 108 -3.33 -6.79 8.26
CA LEU A 108 -4.57 -6.35 7.61
C LEU A 108 -5.16 -7.50 6.78
N ARG A 109 -6.34 -8.00 7.16
CA ARG A 109 -7.02 -9.01 6.34
C ARG A 109 -7.41 -8.44 4.98
N LYS A 110 -7.67 -9.34 4.02
CA LYS A 110 -8.32 -8.98 2.76
C LYS A 110 -9.61 -8.20 3.06
N ASP A 111 -9.88 -7.17 2.28
CA ASP A 111 -11.04 -6.27 2.44
C ASP A 111 -11.05 -5.42 3.73
N ALA A 112 -9.96 -5.44 4.53
CA ALA A 112 -9.72 -4.43 5.56
C ALA A 112 -9.18 -3.15 4.91
N VAL A 113 -9.78 -2.01 5.23
CA VAL A 113 -9.36 -0.69 4.75
C VAL A 113 -9.11 0.22 5.95
N LEU A 114 -7.85 0.53 6.24
CA LEU A 114 -7.51 1.60 7.18
C LEU A 114 -7.73 2.93 6.48
N LEU A 115 -8.52 3.82 7.07
CA LEU A 115 -8.77 5.17 6.55
C LEU A 115 -8.04 6.16 7.47
N ALA A 116 -7.09 6.92 6.91
CA ALA A 116 -6.37 7.93 7.66
C ALA A 116 -7.30 9.12 7.99
N SER A 117 -7.34 9.55 9.24
CA SER A 117 -8.20 10.66 9.66
C SER A 117 -7.86 11.96 8.90
N GLN A 118 -8.89 12.68 8.46
CA GLN A 118 -8.74 14.02 7.88
C GLN A 118 -8.69 15.14 8.93
N ASP A 119 -8.91 14.79 10.21
CA ASP A 119 -8.77 15.71 11.33
C ASP A 119 -7.30 15.83 11.73
N GLU A 120 -6.71 17.02 11.52
CA GLU A 120 -5.31 17.32 11.89
C GLU A 120 -5.02 17.09 13.38
N ALA A 121 -6.03 17.22 14.26
CA ALA A 121 -5.83 17.00 15.69
C ALA A 121 -5.50 15.53 16.04
N GLU A 122 -5.79 14.59 15.15
CA GLU A 122 -5.43 13.19 15.31
C GLU A 122 -3.98 12.86 14.85
N TRP A 123 -3.23 13.86 14.42
CA TRP A 123 -1.84 13.75 13.98
C TRP A 123 -0.91 14.52 14.92
N PRO A 124 -0.20 13.86 15.83
CA PRO A 124 0.75 14.52 16.72
C PRO A 124 1.82 15.29 15.93
N ALA A 125 2.22 16.46 16.42
CA ALA A 125 3.30 17.23 15.83
C ALA A 125 4.67 16.76 16.36
N PHE A 126 5.64 16.67 15.47
CA PHE A 126 7.04 16.36 15.76
C PHE A 126 7.97 17.45 15.23
N PRO A 127 9.16 17.60 15.85
CA PRO A 127 10.20 18.43 15.26
C PRO A 127 10.61 17.89 13.88
N PRO A 128 11.26 18.72 13.05
CA PRO A 128 11.94 18.26 11.85
C PRO A 128 12.87 17.07 12.13
N LEU A 129 13.14 16.28 11.09
CA LEU A 129 14.17 15.26 11.17
C LEU A 129 15.53 15.94 11.44
N PRO A 130 16.35 15.41 12.35
CA PRO A 130 17.64 16.02 12.69
C PRO A 130 18.59 16.10 11.50
N SER A 131 18.46 15.20 10.52
CA SER A 131 19.24 15.25 9.27
C SER A 131 18.69 16.23 8.22
N TYR A 132 17.57 16.92 8.48
CA TYR A 132 16.93 17.86 7.54
C TYR A 132 16.93 19.31 8.04
N GLY A 133 16.96 19.52 9.37
CA GLY A 133 16.91 20.86 9.98
C GLY A 133 15.54 21.51 9.99
N VAL A 134 14.80 21.40 8.88
CA VAL A 134 13.44 21.93 8.67
C VAL A 134 12.50 20.86 8.14
N GLY A 135 11.19 21.08 8.23
CA GLY A 135 10.22 20.21 7.59
C GLY A 135 10.23 20.37 6.06
N ARG A 136 9.76 19.34 5.33
CA ARG A 136 9.80 19.35 3.86
C ARG A 136 8.75 20.21 3.18
N ASP A 137 7.59 20.40 3.80
CA ASP A 137 6.60 21.36 3.30
C ASP A 137 6.66 22.68 4.06
N GLU A 138 7.03 22.66 5.36
CA GLU A 138 7.04 23.84 6.23
C GLU A 138 8.11 23.78 7.31
N HIS A 139 8.57 24.96 7.75
CA HIS A 139 9.71 25.08 8.67
C HIS A 139 9.42 24.63 10.11
N ALA A 140 8.17 24.71 10.57
CA ALA A 140 7.83 24.53 11.99
C ALA A 140 7.84 23.07 12.48
N GLY A 141 8.04 22.09 11.60
CA GLY A 141 8.08 20.67 11.93
C GLY A 141 7.26 19.81 10.98
N ARG A 142 6.75 18.71 11.50
CA ARG A 142 6.02 17.70 10.74
C ARG A 142 4.92 17.05 11.57
N PHE A 143 3.88 16.56 10.90
CA PHE A 143 2.96 15.62 11.51
C PHE A 143 3.61 14.24 11.64
N SER A 144 3.22 13.49 12.67
CA SER A 144 3.49 12.06 12.79
C SER A 144 2.90 11.29 11.60
N SER A 145 3.46 10.14 11.28
CA SER A 145 2.93 9.27 10.22
C SER A 145 1.74 8.45 10.72
N LEU A 146 0.91 7.91 9.81
CA LEU A 146 -0.30 7.17 10.20
C LEU A 146 0.07 5.93 11.02
N ILE A 147 0.98 5.12 10.45
CA ILE A 147 1.62 4.01 11.11
C ILE A 147 3.06 4.44 11.39
N PHE A 148 3.36 4.65 12.67
CA PHE A 148 4.66 5.13 13.10
C PHE A 148 5.36 4.11 14.01
N GLY A 149 6.68 4.12 14.03
CA GLY A 149 7.48 3.42 15.03
C GLY A 149 8.84 4.09 15.19
N THR A 150 9.37 4.15 16.40
CA THR A 150 10.71 4.69 16.63
C THR A 150 11.46 3.85 17.66
N HIS A 151 12.75 3.58 17.43
CA HIS A 151 13.57 2.71 18.28
C HIS A 151 12.96 1.32 18.51
N VAL A 152 12.27 0.79 17.50
CA VAL A 152 11.64 -0.54 17.57
C VAL A 152 12.50 -1.56 16.84
N THR A 153 12.38 -2.83 17.24
CA THR A 153 13.01 -3.96 16.57
C THR A 153 12.02 -5.06 16.28
N ASP A 154 12.21 -5.80 15.18
CA ASP A 154 11.38 -6.94 14.79
C ASP A 154 9.91 -6.51 14.67
N VAL A 155 9.63 -5.67 13.68
CA VAL A 155 8.27 -5.14 13.41
C VAL A 155 7.83 -5.53 12.02
N VAL A 156 6.61 -6.06 11.93
CA VAL A 156 6.01 -6.52 10.67
C VAL A 156 4.70 -5.78 10.42
N VAL A 157 4.60 -5.08 9.29
CA VAL A 157 3.34 -4.50 8.79
C VAL A 157 2.97 -5.28 7.53
N THR A 158 1.96 -6.12 7.63
CA THR A 158 1.59 -7.04 6.55
C THR A 158 0.11 -7.33 6.51
N GLY A 159 -0.30 -8.29 5.69
CA GLY A 159 -1.70 -8.64 5.51
C GLY A 159 -1.92 -9.72 4.48
N ASN A 160 -3.17 -9.85 4.06
CA ASN A 160 -3.56 -10.60 2.86
C ASN A 160 -4.13 -9.63 1.83
N ASN A 161 -3.28 -8.69 1.39
CA ASN A 161 -3.62 -7.58 0.52
C ASN A 161 -4.72 -6.65 1.09
N GLY A 162 -4.63 -6.31 2.37
CA GLY A 162 -5.43 -5.24 2.95
C GLY A 162 -4.96 -3.84 2.50
N THR A 163 -5.83 -2.85 2.64
CA THR A 163 -5.61 -1.49 2.12
C THR A 163 -5.35 -0.49 3.23
N ILE A 164 -4.39 0.42 3.02
CA ILE A 164 -4.19 1.63 3.80
C ILE A 164 -4.47 2.82 2.88
N ASP A 165 -5.54 3.56 3.15
CA ASP A 165 -5.97 4.73 2.40
C ASP A 165 -5.65 6.00 3.20
N GLY A 166 -4.74 6.81 2.67
CA GLY A 166 -4.29 8.06 3.29
C GLY A 166 -5.29 9.20 3.22
N GLN A 167 -6.37 9.07 2.45
CA GLN A 167 -7.36 10.13 2.22
C GLN A 167 -6.71 11.50 1.89
N GLY A 168 -5.64 11.48 1.10
CA GLY A 168 -4.67 12.55 0.91
C GLY A 168 -5.20 13.85 0.27
N ALA A 169 -6.36 13.83 -0.39
CA ALA A 169 -6.87 14.96 -1.16
C ALA A 169 -6.91 16.28 -0.36
N VAL A 170 -7.40 16.24 0.89
CA VAL A 170 -7.45 17.43 1.76
C VAL A 170 -6.06 18.01 2.06
N TRP A 171 -5.04 17.16 2.12
CA TRP A 171 -3.66 17.56 2.36
C TRP A 171 -3.03 18.17 1.12
N TRP A 172 -3.29 17.60 -0.06
CA TRP A 172 -2.83 18.12 -1.34
C TRP A 172 -3.45 19.49 -1.64
N ASP A 173 -4.74 19.68 -1.36
CA ASP A 173 -5.43 20.96 -1.49
C ASP A 173 -4.79 22.02 -0.59
N LYS A 174 -4.50 21.69 0.67
CA LYS A 174 -3.82 22.60 1.61
C LYS A 174 -2.39 22.91 1.15
N PHE A 175 -1.67 21.94 0.60
CA PHE A 175 -0.33 22.13 0.03
C PHE A 175 -0.36 23.13 -1.12
N HIS A 176 -1.20 22.92 -2.13
CA HIS A 176 -1.34 23.83 -3.27
C HIS A 176 -1.80 25.23 -2.86
N GLN A 177 -2.66 25.33 -1.85
CA GLN A 177 -3.13 26.61 -1.31
C GLN A 177 -2.14 27.26 -0.33
N LYS A 178 -1.00 26.62 -0.02
CA LYS A 178 0.00 27.09 0.95
C LYS A 178 -0.60 27.37 2.33
N LYS A 179 -1.46 26.46 2.80
CA LYS A 179 -2.18 26.56 4.09
C LYS A 179 -1.65 25.62 5.16
N LEU A 180 -0.61 24.84 4.85
CA LEU A 180 0.04 23.98 5.81
C LEU A 180 0.82 24.81 6.83
N LYS A 181 0.93 24.30 8.06
CA LYS A 181 1.80 24.85 9.11
C LYS A 181 2.94 23.92 9.46
N LEU A 182 2.77 22.63 9.17
CA LEU A 182 3.71 21.54 9.39
C LEU A 182 3.78 20.72 8.11
N THR A 183 4.88 20.00 7.94
CA THR A 183 5.01 18.99 6.89
C THR A 183 3.91 17.95 7.01
N ARG A 184 3.28 17.62 5.88
CA ARG A 184 2.20 16.64 5.79
C ARG A 184 2.65 15.27 6.34
N PRO A 185 1.74 14.49 6.92
CA PRO A 185 2.07 13.17 7.42
C PRO A 185 2.38 12.17 6.28
N TYR A 186 3.11 11.10 6.62
CA TYR A 186 3.34 9.96 5.73
C TYR A 186 2.43 8.78 6.10
N LEU A 187 2.30 7.77 5.23
CA LEU A 187 1.52 6.57 5.58
C LEU A 187 2.27 5.69 6.59
N ILE A 188 3.49 5.27 6.26
CA ILE A 188 4.29 4.37 7.08
C ILE A 188 5.68 4.95 7.27
N GLU A 189 6.06 5.20 8.52
CA GLU A 189 7.39 5.70 8.86
C GLU A 189 7.96 4.96 10.06
N PHE A 190 9.19 4.49 9.93
CA PHE A 190 9.98 3.95 11.02
C PHE A 190 11.23 4.78 11.20
N LEU A 191 11.52 5.15 12.45
CA LEU A 191 12.72 5.89 12.83
C LEU A 191 13.65 5.04 13.71
N TYR A 192 14.95 5.11 13.47
CA TYR A 192 15.96 4.48 14.35
C TYR A 192 15.66 3.00 14.66
N SER A 193 15.10 2.27 13.70
CA SER A 193 14.55 0.93 13.93
C SER A 193 15.36 -0.14 13.22
N ASP A 194 15.24 -1.38 13.67
CA ASP A 194 15.98 -2.52 13.15
C ASP A 194 15.04 -3.70 12.85
N GLN A 195 15.30 -4.48 11.80
CA GLN A 195 14.46 -5.64 11.43
C GLN A 195 12.99 -5.24 11.21
N VAL A 196 12.78 -4.42 10.17
CA VAL A 196 11.45 -3.94 9.77
C VAL A 196 11.01 -4.64 8.50
N GLN A 197 9.81 -5.20 8.50
CA GLN A 197 9.17 -5.78 7.30
C GLN A 197 7.87 -5.05 6.97
N ILE A 198 7.72 -4.60 5.73
CA ILE A 198 6.48 -4.03 5.19
C ILE A 198 6.12 -4.81 3.93
N SER A 199 5.00 -5.54 3.94
CA SER A 199 4.72 -6.45 2.82
C SER A 199 3.27 -6.85 2.60
N ASN A 200 2.91 -7.22 1.37
CA ASN A 200 1.59 -7.75 1.00
C ASN A 200 0.41 -6.82 1.33
N LEU A 201 0.52 -5.56 0.91
CA LEU A 201 -0.42 -4.47 1.21
C LEU A 201 -0.67 -3.62 -0.02
N THR A 202 -1.86 -3.01 -0.05
CA THR A 202 -2.19 -1.94 -0.98
C THR A 202 -2.17 -0.59 -0.24
N LEU A 203 -1.39 0.38 -0.72
CA LEU A 203 -1.31 1.73 -0.18
C LEU A 203 -1.90 2.70 -1.21
N ILE A 204 -2.85 3.55 -0.80
CA ILE A 204 -3.48 4.51 -1.69
C ILE A 204 -3.58 5.90 -1.08
N ASN A 205 -3.56 6.93 -1.95
CA ASN A 205 -3.87 8.32 -1.60
C ASN A 205 -3.11 8.86 -0.38
N SER A 206 -1.80 8.59 -0.27
CA SER A 206 -0.99 9.13 0.82
C SER A 206 -1.04 10.68 0.85
N PRO A 207 -1.12 11.32 2.03
CA PRO A 207 -1.01 12.78 2.16
C PRO A 207 0.29 13.36 1.57
N SER A 208 1.37 12.59 1.64
CA SER A 208 2.71 12.88 1.11
C SER A 208 3.42 11.55 0.81
N TRP A 209 4.65 11.31 1.28
CA TRP A 209 5.37 10.05 1.06
C TRP A 209 4.64 8.82 1.61
N ASN A 210 4.73 7.67 0.92
CA ASN A 210 4.03 6.45 1.33
C ASN A 210 4.82 5.65 2.37
N VAL A 211 6.04 5.20 2.04
CA VAL A 211 6.86 4.36 2.93
C VAL A 211 8.21 5.03 3.17
N HIS A 212 8.55 5.32 4.43
CA HIS A 212 9.75 6.07 4.82
C HIS A 212 10.50 5.40 5.98
N PRO A 213 11.31 4.36 5.72
CA PRO A 213 12.27 3.86 6.69
C PRO A 213 13.44 4.84 6.79
N THR A 214 13.57 5.44 7.97
CA THR A 214 14.51 6.53 8.23
C THR A 214 15.42 6.17 9.39
N TYR A 215 16.74 6.25 9.20
CA TYR A 215 17.73 5.81 10.19
C TYR A 215 17.57 4.33 10.58
N CYS A 216 17.06 3.51 9.67
CA CYS A 216 16.75 2.11 9.94
C CYS A 216 17.87 1.17 9.47
N SER A 217 17.86 -0.06 9.97
CA SER A 217 18.71 -1.15 9.55
C SER A 217 17.89 -2.41 9.28
N ASN A 218 18.34 -3.26 8.35
CA ASN A 218 17.70 -4.55 8.07
C ASN A 218 16.22 -4.41 7.70
N VAL A 219 15.94 -3.76 6.58
CA VAL A 219 14.57 -3.43 6.16
C VAL A 219 14.16 -4.25 4.94
N LEU A 220 13.02 -4.93 5.04
CA LEU A 220 12.42 -5.71 3.96
C LEU A 220 11.12 -5.05 3.50
N ILE A 221 11.03 -4.73 2.21
CA ILE A 221 9.84 -4.17 1.58
C ILE A 221 9.51 -4.99 0.34
N GLN A 222 8.35 -5.64 0.31
CA GLN A 222 8.00 -6.52 -0.80
C GLN A 222 6.50 -6.74 -0.99
N TRP A 223 6.06 -7.01 -2.22
CA TRP A 223 4.65 -7.23 -2.55
C TRP A 223 3.76 -6.04 -2.16
N LEU A 224 4.24 -4.83 -2.42
CA LEU A 224 3.43 -3.62 -2.25
C LEU A 224 2.79 -3.22 -3.57
N THR A 225 1.53 -2.82 -3.50
CA THR A 225 0.85 -2.05 -4.54
C THR A 225 0.63 -0.64 -4.02
N ILE A 226 1.32 0.36 -4.58
CA ILE A 226 1.19 1.76 -4.17
C ILE A 226 0.53 2.54 -5.30
N LEU A 227 -0.59 3.21 -5.02
CA LEU A 227 -1.36 3.97 -6.01
C LEU A 227 -1.67 5.37 -5.50
N ALA A 228 -1.01 6.36 -6.08
CA ALA A 228 -1.36 7.77 -5.93
C ALA A 228 -1.82 8.35 -7.28
N PRO A 229 -2.75 9.32 -7.29
CA PRO A 229 -3.02 10.11 -8.49
C PRO A 229 -1.72 10.73 -9.02
N VAL A 230 -1.50 10.68 -10.33
CA VAL A 230 -0.23 11.11 -10.94
C VAL A 230 0.02 12.62 -10.84
N ASP A 231 -1.00 13.40 -10.47
CA ASP A 231 -0.95 14.84 -10.21
C ASP A 231 -0.88 15.18 -8.71
N SER A 232 -0.81 14.17 -7.83
CA SER A 232 -0.71 14.39 -6.38
C SER A 232 0.72 14.82 -5.97
N PRO A 233 0.87 15.88 -5.15
CA PRO A 233 2.17 16.43 -4.82
C PRO A 233 2.94 15.57 -3.81
N ASN A 234 4.18 15.21 -4.15
CA ASN A 234 5.14 14.55 -3.25
C ASN A 234 4.62 13.21 -2.69
N THR A 235 3.98 12.41 -3.54
CA THR A 235 3.48 11.08 -3.16
C THR A 235 4.47 9.97 -3.50
N ASP A 236 5.76 10.22 -3.22
CA ASP A 236 6.85 9.28 -3.43
C ASP A 236 6.48 7.89 -2.88
N GLY A 237 6.85 6.84 -3.61
CA GLY A 237 6.52 5.46 -3.23
C GLY A 237 7.30 4.98 -2.02
N ILE A 238 8.58 4.64 -2.21
CA ILE A 238 9.43 4.10 -1.15
C ILE A 238 10.67 4.97 -0.98
N ASN A 239 10.93 5.39 0.27
CA ASN A 239 11.95 6.37 0.61
C ASN A 239 12.95 5.81 1.63
N PRO A 240 13.96 4.99 1.25
CA PRO A 240 15.04 4.66 2.16
C PRO A 240 15.86 5.92 2.46
N ASP A 241 15.85 6.35 3.72
CA ASP A 241 16.51 7.57 4.17
C ASP A 241 17.51 7.28 5.27
N SER A 242 18.79 7.56 5.03
CA SER A 242 19.87 7.32 5.97
C SER A 242 19.84 5.90 6.56
N SER A 243 19.45 4.91 5.75
CA SER A 243 19.13 3.54 6.18
C SER A 243 20.07 2.51 5.56
N SER A 244 20.33 1.40 6.25
CA SER A 244 21.30 0.40 5.81
C SER A 244 20.74 -1.02 5.70
N ASN A 245 21.25 -1.79 4.74
CA ASN A 245 20.87 -3.18 4.50
C ASN A 245 19.36 -3.30 4.24
N VAL A 246 18.93 -2.70 3.12
CA VAL A 246 17.52 -2.57 2.72
C VAL A 246 17.28 -3.38 1.46
N ARG A 247 16.16 -4.12 1.41
CA ARG A 247 15.71 -4.86 0.23
C ARG A 247 14.31 -4.41 -0.16
N ILE A 248 14.17 -3.93 -1.39
CA ILE A 248 12.90 -3.57 -2.03
C ILE A 248 12.69 -4.51 -3.21
N GLU A 249 11.64 -5.33 -3.18
CA GLU A 249 11.37 -6.25 -4.29
C GLU A 249 9.88 -6.46 -4.59
N ASP A 250 9.58 -7.01 -5.77
CA ASP A 250 8.26 -7.52 -6.14
C ASP A 250 7.11 -6.52 -5.90
N SER A 251 7.32 -5.25 -6.24
CA SER A 251 6.37 -4.17 -5.94
C SER A 251 5.98 -3.37 -7.18
N PHE A 252 4.77 -2.82 -7.15
CA PHE A 252 4.17 -2.03 -8.21
C PHE A 252 3.78 -0.65 -7.67
N VAL A 253 4.27 0.42 -8.30
CA VAL A 253 4.07 1.79 -7.83
C VAL A 253 3.56 2.68 -8.96
N VAL A 254 2.44 3.36 -8.71
CA VAL A 254 1.98 4.56 -9.43
C VAL A 254 2.11 5.73 -8.48
N SER A 255 2.88 6.73 -8.85
CA SER A 255 3.19 7.88 -7.99
C SER A 255 3.01 9.20 -8.74
N GLY A 256 2.63 10.25 -8.01
CA GLY A 256 2.70 11.63 -8.49
C GLY A 256 4.11 12.23 -8.39
N ASP A 257 5.05 11.53 -7.77
CA ASP A 257 6.46 11.89 -7.68
C ASP A 257 7.33 10.62 -7.88
N ASP A 258 8.51 10.52 -7.26
CA ASP A 258 9.44 9.40 -7.46
C ASP A 258 8.87 8.05 -6.97
N CYS A 259 8.97 6.98 -7.77
CA CYS A 259 8.54 5.65 -7.32
C CYS A 259 9.44 5.09 -6.19
N ILE A 260 10.75 5.29 -6.32
CA ILE A 260 11.74 5.05 -5.26
C ILE A 260 12.60 6.30 -5.14
N ALA A 261 12.67 6.89 -3.95
CA ALA A 261 13.51 8.05 -3.66
C ALA A 261 14.49 7.73 -2.53
N VAL A 262 15.74 7.46 -2.89
CA VAL A 262 16.82 7.18 -1.94
C VAL A 262 17.37 8.49 -1.41
N LYS A 263 17.39 8.65 -0.09
CA LYS A 263 17.76 9.89 0.61
C LYS A 263 18.74 9.61 1.74
N SER A 264 19.33 10.65 2.30
CA SER A 264 20.23 10.60 3.45
C SER A 264 20.42 12.00 4.07
N GLY A 265 19.36 12.78 4.25
CA GLY A 265 19.45 14.12 4.85
C GLY A 265 19.90 15.27 3.93
N TRP A 266 19.76 16.49 4.42
CA TRP A 266 19.77 17.73 3.64
C TRP A 266 20.84 18.71 4.14
N ASP A 267 21.73 19.10 3.23
CA ASP A 267 22.84 20.04 3.39
C ASP A 267 23.62 19.83 4.70
N GLU A 268 23.94 20.90 5.42
CA GLU A 268 24.75 20.88 6.64
C GLU A 268 24.14 19.99 7.74
N TYR A 269 22.81 19.83 7.77
CA TYR A 269 22.13 18.96 8.72
C TYR A 269 22.41 17.50 8.40
N GLY A 270 22.31 17.12 7.12
CA GLY A 270 22.64 15.76 6.67
C GLY A 270 24.13 15.46 6.78
N ILE A 271 25.00 16.42 6.44
CA ILE A 271 26.46 16.31 6.60
C ILE A 271 26.81 16.09 8.08
N LYS A 272 26.25 16.90 8.99
CA LYS A 272 26.47 16.79 10.43
C LYS A 272 25.92 15.48 10.99
N PHE A 273 24.77 15.03 10.49
CA PHE A 273 24.18 13.76 10.91
C PHE A 273 25.03 12.56 10.44
N GLY A 274 25.64 12.66 9.26
CA GLY A 274 26.74 11.79 8.83
C GLY A 274 26.36 10.33 8.64
N ARG A 275 25.09 10.02 8.37
CA ARG A 275 24.59 8.66 8.17
C ARG A 275 24.14 8.45 6.72
N PRO A 276 24.81 7.56 5.95
CA PRO A 276 24.42 7.31 4.59
C PRO A 276 23.22 6.36 4.49
N THR A 277 22.56 6.37 3.34
CA THR A 277 21.83 5.19 2.87
C THR A 277 22.79 4.25 2.16
N GLN A 278 22.87 3.00 2.59
CA GLN A 278 23.83 2.04 2.03
C GLN A 278 23.39 0.58 2.03
N HIS A 279 23.95 -0.22 1.12
CA HIS A 279 23.60 -1.64 0.96
C HIS A 279 22.11 -1.79 0.65
N LEU A 280 21.68 -1.22 -0.48
CA LEU A 280 20.30 -1.20 -0.92
C LEU A 280 20.13 -2.08 -2.16
N VAL A 281 19.25 -3.08 -2.09
CA VAL A 281 18.84 -3.90 -3.24
C VAL A 281 17.44 -3.48 -3.68
N ILE A 282 17.28 -3.25 -4.98
CA ILE A 282 16.00 -2.98 -5.63
C ILE A 282 15.83 -4.00 -6.77
N ARG A 283 14.79 -4.84 -6.76
CA ARG A 283 14.57 -5.77 -7.88
C ARG A 283 13.14 -6.17 -8.16
N ARG A 284 12.85 -6.58 -9.40
CA ARG A 284 11.50 -7.00 -9.84
C ARG A 284 10.45 -5.93 -9.48
N PHE A 285 10.71 -4.71 -9.92
CA PHE A 285 9.93 -3.53 -9.55
C PHE A 285 9.30 -2.90 -10.79
N THR A 286 8.04 -2.47 -10.67
CA THR A 286 7.32 -1.77 -11.74
C THR A 286 6.91 -0.36 -11.30
N CYS A 287 7.18 0.63 -12.15
CA CYS A 287 6.90 2.04 -11.86
C CYS A 287 6.12 2.75 -12.97
N ILE A 288 5.18 3.60 -12.57
CA ILE A 288 4.54 4.63 -13.38
C ILE A 288 4.64 5.96 -12.63
N SER A 289 5.38 6.93 -13.18
CA SER A 289 5.50 8.29 -12.62
C SER A 289 5.71 9.32 -13.74
N PRO A 290 4.63 9.83 -14.36
CA PRO A 290 4.71 10.66 -15.57
C PRO A 290 5.59 11.91 -15.45
N ASP A 291 5.66 12.47 -14.25
CA ASP A 291 6.36 13.73 -13.98
C ASP A 291 7.63 13.59 -13.13
N SER A 292 8.03 12.36 -12.75
CA SER A 292 9.21 12.13 -11.90
C SER A 292 10.00 10.84 -12.26
N ALA A 293 10.75 10.26 -11.32
CA ALA A 293 11.69 9.17 -11.60
C ALA A 293 11.20 7.77 -11.19
N THR A 294 11.75 6.74 -11.86
CA THR A 294 11.62 5.35 -11.39
C THR A 294 12.48 5.12 -10.16
N ILE A 295 13.76 5.50 -10.25
CA ILE A 295 14.69 5.51 -9.12
C ILE A 295 15.33 6.89 -9.08
N ALA A 296 15.03 7.65 -8.04
CA ALA A 296 15.70 8.89 -7.69
C ALA A 296 16.73 8.66 -6.58
N LEU A 297 17.92 9.22 -6.78
CA LEU A 297 18.99 9.29 -5.80
C LEU A 297 19.12 10.78 -5.42
N GLY A 298 18.65 11.13 -4.23
CA GLY A 298 18.56 12.52 -3.76
C GLY A 298 17.17 13.17 -3.96
N SER A 299 17.05 14.49 -3.84
CA SER A 299 18.16 15.44 -3.74
C SER A 299 18.76 15.57 -2.34
N GLU A 300 18.09 15.08 -1.31
CA GLU A 300 18.58 15.08 0.07
C GLU A 300 19.54 13.91 0.26
N MET A 301 20.81 14.07 -0.18
CA MET A 301 21.82 13.01 -0.21
C MET A 301 23.07 13.32 0.67
N SER A 302 22.89 14.20 1.65
CA SER A 302 24.00 14.94 2.29
C SER A 302 24.74 14.14 3.37
N GLY A 303 24.15 13.04 3.84
CA GLY A 303 24.81 11.99 4.62
C GLY A 303 25.48 10.91 3.77
N GLY A 304 25.29 10.93 2.45
CA GLY A 304 25.83 9.96 1.48
C GLY A 304 24.84 8.89 1.02
N ILE A 305 24.94 8.49 -0.25
CA ILE A 305 24.26 7.32 -0.80
C ILE A 305 25.32 6.42 -1.43
N GLN A 306 25.39 5.15 -1.02
CA GLN A 306 26.35 4.20 -1.60
C GLN A 306 25.88 2.75 -1.67
N ASP A 307 26.46 1.97 -2.59
CA ASP A 307 26.17 0.54 -2.78
C ASP A 307 24.67 0.29 -2.97
N VAL A 308 24.14 0.87 -4.05
CA VAL A 308 22.75 0.67 -4.51
C VAL A 308 22.78 -0.24 -5.71
N ARG A 309 22.11 -1.40 -5.61
CA ARG A 309 22.06 -2.45 -6.63
C ARG A 309 20.62 -2.59 -7.11
N ALA A 310 20.36 -2.15 -8.34
CA ALA A 310 19.03 -2.21 -8.95
C ALA A 310 19.03 -3.14 -10.16
N GLU A 311 18.11 -4.10 -10.19
CA GLU A 311 17.98 -5.03 -11.32
C GLU A 311 16.54 -5.47 -11.62
N ASP A 312 16.25 -5.85 -12.85
CA ASP A 312 14.92 -6.35 -13.26
C ASP A 312 13.80 -5.34 -12.98
N ILE A 313 13.95 -4.13 -13.55
CA ILE A 313 13.03 -3.00 -13.34
C ILE A 313 12.25 -2.71 -14.62
N THR A 314 10.94 -2.49 -14.51
CA THR A 314 10.09 -2.04 -15.60
C THR A 314 9.54 -0.64 -15.31
N ALA A 315 9.85 0.34 -16.16
CA ALA A 315 9.31 1.70 -16.07
C ALA A 315 8.36 1.97 -17.23
N LEU A 316 7.14 2.42 -16.96
CA LEU A 316 6.10 2.64 -17.95
C LEU A 316 5.59 4.08 -17.86
N GLY A 317 5.76 4.87 -18.92
CA GLY A 317 5.25 6.23 -18.97
C GLY A 317 5.90 7.18 -17.96
N THR A 318 7.10 6.86 -17.46
CA THR A 318 7.79 7.65 -16.42
C THR A 318 8.61 8.79 -17.02
N GLN A 319 8.77 9.93 -16.34
CA GLN A 319 9.61 11.03 -16.87
C GLN A 319 11.07 10.60 -17.03
N SER A 320 11.62 9.93 -16.01
CA SER A 320 13.00 9.43 -16.04
C SER A 320 13.16 8.02 -15.49
N GLY A 321 14.10 7.26 -16.06
CA GLY A 321 14.50 5.95 -15.55
C GLY A 321 15.25 6.10 -14.23
N VAL A 322 16.56 6.37 -14.30
CA VAL A 322 17.39 6.64 -13.13
C VAL A 322 17.75 8.11 -13.08
N ARG A 323 17.48 8.75 -11.94
CA ARG A 323 17.65 10.19 -11.72
C ARG A 323 18.56 10.49 -10.53
N ILE A 324 19.71 11.12 -10.75
CA ILE A 324 20.58 11.63 -9.68
C ILE A 324 20.36 13.14 -9.55
N LYS A 325 19.97 13.58 -8.36
CA LYS A 325 19.67 14.98 -8.05
C LYS A 325 20.62 15.46 -6.97
N THR A 326 21.39 16.50 -7.22
CA THR A 326 22.21 17.14 -6.18
C THR A 326 22.46 18.62 -6.51
N ALA A 327 23.10 19.34 -5.60
CA ALA A 327 23.50 20.73 -5.75
C ALA A 327 24.75 21.03 -4.92
N VAL A 328 25.46 22.11 -5.28
CA VAL A 328 26.44 22.75 -4.39
C VAL A 328 25.77 23.04 -3.04
N GLY A 329 26.39 22.66 -1.93
CA GLY A 329 25.78 22.72 -0.59
C GLY A 329 25.46 21.36 0.01
N ARG A 330 25.16 20.37 -0.84
CA ARG A 330 24.80 19.02 -0.38
C ARG A 330 25.98 18.26 0.22
N GLY A 331 27.19 18.47 -0.30
CA GLY A 331 28.37 17.72 0.12
C GLY A 331 28.24 16.21 -0.05
N ALA A 332 29.02 15.46 0.72
CA ALA A 332 29.06 13.99 0.75
C ALA A 332 29.16 13.36 -0.66
N TYR A 333 28.34 12.35 -0.96
CA TYR A 333 28.50 11.55 -2.18
C TYR A 333 27.23 10.81 -2.62
N VAL A 334 27.11 10.56 -3.92
CA VAL A 334 26.34 9.44 -4.48
C VAL A 334 27.31 8.58 -5.25
N LYS A 335 27.62 7.39 -4.74
CA LYS A 335 28.62 6.52 -5.36
C LYS A 335 28.23 5.06 -5.36
N ASP A 336 28.89 4.27 -6.20
CA ASP A 336 28.73 2.82 -6.22
C ASP A 336 27.27 2.43 -6.48
N ILE A 337 26.74 3.00 -7.57
CA ILE A 337 25.37 2.80 -8.03
C ILE A 337 25.44 1.85 -9.21
N PHE A 338 24.78 0.70 -9.10
CA PHE A 338 24.83 -0.37 -10.08
C PHE A 338 23.42 -0.72 -10.53
N VAL A 339 23.16 -0.57 -11.82
CA VAL A 339 21.84 -0.75 -12.40
C VAL A 339 21.97 -1.69 -13.58
N ARG A 340 21.21 -2.79 -13.59
CA ARG A 340 21.14 -3.69 -14.74
C ARG A 340 19.74 -4.14 -15.10
N ARG A 341 19.55 -4.64 -16.32
CA ARG A 341 18.29 -5.28 -16.75
C ARG A 341 17.07 -4.40 -16.48
N MET A 342 17.06 -3.20 -17.08
CA MET A 342 15.89 -2.33 -17.06
C MET A 342 15.18 -2.32 -18.41
N THR A 343 13.85 -2.39 -18.37
CA THR A 343 12.97 -2.15 -19.52
C THR A 343 12.24 -0.84 -19.31
N LEU A 344 12.49 0.13 -20.19
CA LEU A 344 12.00 1.49 -20.08
C LEU A 344 11.06 1.80 -21.25
N LYS A 345 9.79 2.14 -21.00
CA LYS A 345 8.80 2.34 -22.06
C LYS A 345 8.16 3.71 -21.97
N THR A 346 8.25 4.49 -23.05
CA THR A 346 7.68 5.83 -23.20
C THR A 346 8.15 6.77 -22.10
N MET A 347 9.25 7.48 -22.34
CA MET A 347 9.80 8.38 -21.32
C MET A 347 10.49 9.61 -21.89
N LYS A 348 10.67 10.61 -21.04
CA LYS A 348 11.37 11.84 -21.41
C LYS A 348 12.89 11.64 -21.41
N TYR A 349 13.44 11.03 -20.36
CA TYR A 349 14.87 10.76 -20.20
C TYR A 349 15.14 9.31 -19.78
N ALA A 350 16.01 8.56 -20.45
CA ALA A 350 16.43 7.25 -19.91
C ALA A 350 17.29 7.44 -18.65
N PHE A 351 18.25 8.37 -18.73
CA PHE A 351 19.13 8.74 -17.62
C PHE A 351 19.10 10.25 -17.40
N TRP A 352 18.99 10.67 -16.13
CA TRP A 352 19.08 12.07 -15.78
C TRP A 352 19.97 12.28 -14.57
N MET A 353 20.99 13.13 -14.69
CA MET A 353 21.78 13.66 -13.58
C MET A 353 21.77 15.18 -13.62
N THR A 354 21.69 15.82 -12.46
CA THR A 354 21.82 17.27 -12.33
C THR A 354 22.55 17.64 -11.04
N GLY A 355 23.59 18.47 -11.17
CA GLY A 355 24.29 19.14 -10.08
C GLY A 355 23.73 20.51 -9.71
N SER A 356 22.56 20.88 -10.23
CA SER A 356 21.95 22.21 -10.09
C SER A 356 20.53 22.15 -9.51
N TYR A 357 20.26 21.16 -8.64
CA TYR A 357 18.98 21.00 -7.95
C TYR A 357 18.85 21.94 -6.73
N GLY A 358 18.78 23.25 -6.99
CA GLY A 358 19.04 24.35 -6.03
C GLY A 358 18.04 24.60 -4.90
N SER A 359 17.33 23.59 -4.41
CA SER A 359 16.52 23.72 -3.18
C SER A 359 17.43 23.52 -1.95
N HIS A 360 17.34 24.37 -0.93
CA HIS A 360 18.11 24.28 0.32
C HIS A 360 17.17 24.45 1.53
N PRO A 361 17.47 23.88 2.72
CA PRO A 361 16.60 23.98 3.88
C PRO A 361 16.51 25.42 4.39
N ASP A 362 17.62 26.14 4.28
CA ASP A 362 17.77 27.54 4.62
C ASP A 362 18.98 28.16 3.87
N THR A 363 19.35 29.39 4.21
CA THR A 363 20.45 30.14 3.56
C THR A 363 21.83 29.83 4.14
N GLY A 364 21.93 28.94 5.13
CA GLY A 364 23.14 28.58 5.88
C GLY A 364 23.98 27.45 5.27
N TYR A 365 23.52 26.85 4.17
CA TYR A 365 24.25 25.78 3.49
C TYR A 365 25.67 26.20 3.10
N ASP A 366 26.62 25.27 3.15
CA ASP A 366 28.03 25.55 2.84
C ASP A 366 28.25 25.56 1.31
N PRO A 367 28.51 26.70 0.65
CA PRO A 367 28.73 26.76 -0.79
C PRO A 367 30.03 26.06 -1.24
N LYS A 368 30.87 25.60 -0.31
CA LYS A 368 32.06 24.79 -0.59
C LYS A 368 31.82 23.29 -0.46
N ALA A 369 30.66 22.88 0.06
CA ALA A 369 30.28 21.47 0.19
C ALA A 369 29.84 20.92 -1.17
N LEU A 370 30.81 20.46 -1.95
CA LEU A 370 30.58 19.84 -3.26
C LEU A 370 30.31 18.33 -3.12
N PRO A 371 29.27 17.80 -3.79
CA PRO A 371 28.94 16.37 -3.75
C PRO A 371 29.81 15.53 -4.70
N GLU A 372 30.43 14.45 -4.20
CA GLU A 372 31.13 13.49 -5.07
C GLU A 372 30.14 12.53 -5.74
N ILE A 373 29.93 12.65 -7.05
CA ILE A 373 29.15 11.70 -7.84
C ILE A 373 30.11 10.81 -8.63
N LYS A 374 30.16 9.52 -8.27
CA LYS A 374 31.19 8.62 -8.81
C LYS A 374 30.75 7.17 -8.94
N ARG A 375 31.33 6.43 -9.90
CA ARG A 375 31.09 4.97 -10.07
C ARG A 375 29.60 4.67 -10.24
N ILE A 376 29.03 5.24 -11.31
CA ILE A 376 27.65 5.00 -11.71
C ILE A 376 27.65 4.05 -12.90
N SER A 377 27.07 2.87 -12.72
CA SER A 377 27.11 1.79 -13.70
C SER A 377 25.71 1.46 -14.20
N TYR A 378 25.51 1.56 -15.51
CA TYR A 378 24.30 1.17 -16.22
C TYR A 378 24.63 0.05 -17.20
N LYS A 379 23.92 -1.08 -17.12
CA LYS A 379 24.18 -2.26 -17.94
C LYS A 379 22.89 -2.94 -18.41
N ASP A 380 22.85 -3.48 -19.62
CA ASP A 380 21.73 -4.29 -20.11
C ASP A 380 20.37 -3.56 -20.01
N ILE A 381 20.27 -2.38 -20.63
CA ILE A 381 19.06 -1.55 -20.58
C ILE A 381 18.45 -1.42 -21.96
N VAL A 382 17.16 -1.69 -22.06
CA VAL A 382 16.37 -1.47 -23.28
C VAL A 382 15.35 -0.39 -23.01
N ALA A 383 15.36 0.65 -23.83
CA ALA A 383 14.42 1.75 -23.75
C ALA A 383 13.69 1.96 -25.08
N GLU A 384 12.39 2.20 -25.01
CA GLU A 384 11.51 2.37 -26.17
C GLU A 384 10.77 3.70 -26.07
N ASN A 385 10.61 4.38 -27.21
CA ASN A 385 9.87 5.64 -27.32
C ASN A 385 10.39 6.73 -26.37
N VAL A 386 11.70 6.98 -26.40
CA VAL A 386 12.39 7.95 -25.53
C VAL A 386 12.57 9.31 -26.22
N THR A 387 12.29 10.41 -25.51
CA THR A 387 12.45 11.77 -26.07
C THR A 387 13.91 12.22 -26.13
N TYR A 388 14.63 12.03 -25.04
CA TYR A 388 16.06 12.33 -24.87
C TYR A 388 16.75 11.10 -24.27
N SER A 389 17.84 10.64 -24.90
CA SER A 389 18.60 9.49 -24.39
C SER A 389 19.15 9.76 -22.99
N ALA A 390 19.80 10.92 -22.77
CA ALA A 390 20.21 11.33 -21.44
C ALA A 390 20.36 12.84 -21.28
N ARG A 391 20.22 13.30 -20.04
CA ARG A 391 20.65 14.63 -19.57
C ARG A 391 21.58 14.44 -18.39
N LEU A 392 22.88 14.63 -18.60
CA LEU A 392 23.94 14.37 -17.62
C LEU A 392 24.70 15.68 -17.37
N GLU A 393 24.27 16.41 -16.34
CA GLU A 393 24.82 17.72 -16.00
C GLU A 393 25.48 17.65 -14.62
N GLY A 394 26.81 17.71 -14.60
CA GLY A 394 27.60 17.81 -13.37
C GLY A 394 27.64 19.24 -12.82
N ILE A 395 28.67 19.52 -12.03
CA ILE A 395 28.95 20.84 -11.48
C ILE A 395 30.19 21.39 -12.17
N GLU A 396 30.15 22.66 -12.58
CA GLU A 396 31.28 23.33 -13.21
C GLU A 396 32.52 23.26 -12.31
N ASN A 397 33.64 22.81 -12.86
CA ASN A 397 34.91 22.53 -12.13
C ASN A 397 34.87 21.40 -11.09
N ASP A 398 33.75 20.69 -10.93
CA ASP A 398 33.61 19.49 -10.09
C ASP A 398 32.78 18.42 -10.83
N PRO A 399 33.33 17.83 -11.90
CA PRO A 399 32.56 16.99 -12.80
C PRO A 399 32.14 15.68 -12.14
N PHE A 400 30.99 15.13 -12.56
CA PHE A 400 30.59 13.78 -12.14
C PHE A 400 31.42 12.75 -12.89
N THR A 401 32.06 11.81 -12.18
CA THR A 401 33.07 10.92 -12.79
C THR A 401 32.72 9.44 -12.68
N GLY A 402 33.44 8.59 -13.44
CA GLY A 402 33.26 7.14 -13.35
C GLY A 402 31.87 6.67 -13.78
N ILE A 403 31.22 7.39 -14.68
CA ILE A 403 29.99 6.94 -15.33
C ILE A 403 30.35 5.84 -16.34
N CYS A 404 29.68 4.71 -16.27
CA CYS A 404 29.85 3.60 -17.19
C CYS A 404 28.49 3.18 -17.73
N ILE A 405 28.33 3.19 -19.06
CA ILE A 405 27.10 2.75 -19.72
C ILE A 405 27.45 1.62 -20.70
N SER A 406 26.94 0.41 -20.51
CA SER A 406 27.22 -0.71 -21.42
C SER A 406 25.99 -1.49 -21.82
N ASN A 407 25.95 -1.96 -23.07
CA ASN A 407 24.84 -2.75 -23.62
C ASN A 407 23.48 -2.07 -23.40
N VAL A 408 23.34 -0.85 -23.94
CA VAL A 408 22.13 -0.03 -23.79
C VAL A 408 21.57 0.32 -25.16
N ASN A 409 20.31 -0.02 -25.40
CA ASN A 409 19.62 0.31 -26.65
C ASN A 409 18.40 1.19 -26.37
N ILE A 410 18.40 2.40 -26.91
CA ILE A 410 17.36 3.42 -26.73
C ILE A 410 16.73 3.71 -28.08
N SER A 411 15.51 3.24 -28.28
CA SER A 411 14.68 3.61 -29.42
C SER A 411 13.98 4.93 -29.14
N LEU A 412 14.11 5.88 -30.05
CA LEU A 412 13.62 7.25 -29.88
C LEU A 412 12.15 7.40 -30.26
N THR A 413 11.53 8.51 -29.85
CA THR A 413 10.20 8.91 -30.33
C THR A 413 10.19 9.13 -31.85
N GLN A 414 9.00 9.12 -32.47
CA GLN A 414 8.84 9.35 -33.92
C GLN A 414 9.43 10.67 -34.41
N LYS A 415 9.46 11.70 -33.55
CA LYS A 415 10.05 13.02 -33.83
C LYS A 415 11.19 13.25 -32.82
N PRO A 416 12.34 12.61 -33.02
CA PRO A 416 13.43 12.68 -32.07
C PRO A 416 13.96 14.11 -31.99
N LYS A 417 14.42 14.51 -30.80
CA LYS A 417 15.16 15.76 -30.61
C LYS A 417 16.57 15.62 -31.16
N GLU A 418 17.15 16.71 -31.67
CA GLU A 418 18.51 16.68 -32.23
C GLU A 418 19.56 16.36 -31.16
N LEU A 419 19.54 17.06 -30.03
CA LEU A 419 20.43 16.79 -28.90
C LEU A 419 19.87 15.64 -28.05
N GLN A 420 20.33 14.42 -28.32
CA GLN A 420 19.93 13.21 -27.58
C GLN A 420 20.68 13.01 -26.26
N TRP A 421 21.98 13.31 -26.26
CA TRP A 421 22.85 13.21 -25.10
C TRP A 421 23.33 14.60 -24.73
N ASN A 422 22.67 15.22 -23.74
CA ASN A 422 23.13 16.49 -23.19
C ASN A 422 24.10 16.20 -22.05
N CYS A 423 25.39 16.44 -22.27
CA CYS A 423 26.45 16.13 -21.32
C CYS A 423 27.29 17.37 -21.04
N THR A 424 27.38 17.75 -19.78
CA THR A 424 28.19 18.89 -19.32
C THR A 424 28.81 18.53 -17.98
N ASP A 425 30.11 18.79 -17.81
CA ASP A 425 30.85 18.50 -16.57
C ASP A 425 30.68 17.06 -16.08
N ILE A 426 30.79 16.09 -17.00
CA ILE A 426 30.79 14.67 -16.68
C ILE A 426 31.95 13.95 -17.34
N GLN A 427 32.36 12.82 -16.78
CA GLN A 427 33.38 11.95 -17.32
C GLN A 427 33.02 10.49 -17.12
N GLY A 428 33.19 9.71 -18.18
CA GLY A 428 32.94 8.28 -18.10
C GLY A 428 33.37 7.54 -19.35
N VAL A 429 32.66 6.47 -19.64
CA VAL A 429 32.92 5.52 -20.71
C VAL A 429 31.60 4.88 -21.15
N SER A 430 31.54 4.47 -22.42
CA SER A 430 30.42 3.70 -22.94
C SER A 430 30.89 2.44 -23.67
N SER A 431 30.01 1.44 -23.82
CA SER A 431 30.24 0.26 -24.66
C SER A 431 28.93 -0.28 -25.23
N LYS A 432 28.80 -0.43 -26.55
CA LYS A 432 27.58 -0.94 -27.19
C LYS A 432 26.33 -0.15 -26.79
N VAL A 433 26.41 1.18 -26.88
CA VAL A 433 25.30 2.09 -26.56
C VAL A 433 24.74 2.70 -27.84
N THR A 434 23.43 2.61 -28.03
CA THR A 434 22.71 3.19 -29.16
C THR A 434 21.54 4.05 -28.64
N PRO A 435 21.38 5.31 -29.10
CA PRO A 435 22.23 6.04 -30.03
C PRO A 435 23.58 6.43 -29.42
N GLN A 436 24.56 6.78 -30.25
CA GLN A 436 25.93 7.09 -29.83
C GLN A 436 25.96 8.19 -28.74
N PRO A 437 26.61 7.94 -27.59
CA PRO A 437 26.76 8.93 -26.51
C PRO A 437 27.62 10.14 -26.88
N CYS A 438 27.58 11.15 -26.02
CA CYS A 438 28.43 12.34 -26.08
C CYS A 438 29.94 12.02 -25.91
N ALA A 439 30.82 12.94 -26.33
CA ALA A 439 32.27 12.76 -26.28
C ALA A 439 32.85 12.52 -24.87
N ALA A 440 32.14 12.96 -23.82
CA ALA A 440 32.49 12.70 -22.43
C ALA A 440 32.33 11.23 -22.00
N LEU A 441 31.63 10.42 -22.81
CA LEU A 441 31.42 8.99 -22.62
C LEU A 441 31.96 8.20 -23.83
N PRO A 442 33.27 8.24 -24.10
CA PRO A 442 33.86 7.57 -25.26
C PRO A 442 33.59 6.06 -25.25
N GLU A 443 33.33 5.52 -26.43
CA GLU A 443 33.15 4.08 -26.66
C GLU A 443 34.47 3.34 -26.37
N LYS A 444 34.39 2.29 -25.55
CA LYS A 444 35.50 1.38 -25.21
C LYS A 444 35.02 -0.06 -25.20
N SER A 445 35.94 -1.00 -25.39
CA SER A 445 35.65 -2.44 -25.24
C SER A 445 35.70 -2.85 -23.77
N ILE A 446 34.70 -2.42 -23.00
CA ILE A 446 34.57 -2.70 -21.56
C ILE A 446 33.16 -3.20 -21.24
N GLU A 447 33.01 -3.84 -20.09
CA GLU A 447 31.73 -4.19 -19.52
C GLU A 447 31.55 -3.43 -18.21
N CYS A 448 30.43 -2.74 -18.05
CA CYS A 448 30.19 -1.98 -16.84
C CYS A 448 29.92 -2.93 -15.67
N PRO A 449 30.48 -2.65 -14.48
CA PRO A 449 30.41 -3.57 -13.36
C PRO A 449 28.99 -3.67 -12.80
N PHE A 450 28.63 -4.86 -12.32
CA PHE A 450 27.53 -5.07 -11.39
C PHE A 450 28.02 -6.08 -10.34
N PRO A 451 28.00 -5.75 -9.04
CA PRO A 451 28.44 -6.69 -8.00
C PRO A 451 27.59 -7.96 -8.01
N GLU A 452 28.24 -9.13 -8.04
CA GLU A 452 27.56 -10.44 -8.01
C GLU A 452 27.55 -11.07 -6.61
N ASP A 453 28.27 -10.48 -5.65
CA ASP A 453 28.09 -10.81 -4.24
C ASP A 453 26.68 -10.43 -3.78
N ARG A 454 26.20 -11.10 -2.75
CA ARG A 454 24.89 -10.82 -2.16
C ARG A 454 25.03 -9.96 -0.93
N LEU A 455 24.11 -9.02 -0.76
CA LEU A 455 24.02 -8.26 0.49
C LEU A 455 23.34 -9.12 1.58
N PRO A 456 23.70 -8.98 2.87
CA PRO A 456 23.14 -9.81 3.94
C PRO A 456 21.60 -9.80 4.00
N ILE A 457 20.96 -8.68 3.67
CA ILE A 457 19.48 -8.58 3.62
C ILE A 457 18.85 -9.53 2.61
N GLU A 458 19.57 -9.95 1.56
CA GLU A 458 19.06 -10.89 0.56
C GLU A 458 18.96 -12.32 1.09
N ASP A 459 19.70 -12.65 2.15
CA ASP A 459 19.73 -13.99 2.74
C ASP A 459 18.73 -14.15 3.89
N VAL A 460 18.03 -13.08 4.28
CA VAL A 460 16.97 -13.14 5.27
C VAL A 460 15.84 -14.04 4.76
N LYS A 461 15.64 -15.15 5.49
CA LYS A 461 14.57 -16.12 5.24
C LYS A 461 13.33 -15.74 6.04
N LEU A 462 12.19 -15.75 5.36
CA LEU A 462 10.90 -15.54 6.00
C LEU A 462 10.33 -16.88 6.45
N GLN A 463 9.61 -16.83 7.56
CA GLN A 463 8.88 -17.93 8.14
C GLN A 463 7.43 -17.90 7.62
N THR A 464 6.84 -19.07 7.45
CA THR A 464 5.41 -19.19 7.19
C THR A 464 4.68 -19.09 8.53
N CYS A 465 3.92 -18.01 8.71
CA CYS A 465 3.17 -17.70 9.92
C CYS A 465 1.67 -17.76 9.63
N SER A 466 0.85 -17.86 10.67
CA SER A 466 -0.61 -17.96 10.55
C SER A 466 -1.30 -16.80 11.26
N ALA A 467 -2.28 -16.19 10.60
CA ALA A 467 -3.23 -15.27 11.22
C ALA A 467 -4.61 -15.97 11.32
N SER A 468 -5.31 -15.77 12.44
CA SER A 468 -6.66 -16.33 12.62
C SER A 468 -7.64 -15.75 11.60
N ALA A 469 -8.33 -16.62 10.85
CA ALA A 469 -9.38 -16.22 9.92
C ALA A 469 -10.77 -16.25 10.56
N LEU A 470 -10.88 -16.26 11.91
CA LEU A 470 -12.16 -16.28 12.61
C LEU A 470 -13.17 -15.35 11.91
N LEU A 471 -14.18 -15.99 11.32
CA LEU A 471 -15.40 -15.34 10.89
C LEU A 471 -16.04 -14.78 12.15
N GLU A 472 -16.44 -13.52 12.13
CA GLU A 472 -17.33 -12.98 13.15
C GLU A 472 -18.63 -13.77 13.10
N ILE A 473 -18.69 -14.89 13.82
CA ILE A 473 -19.98 -15.35 14.34
C ILE A 473 -20.30 -14.31 15.39
N THR A 474 -21.14 -13.34 15.03
CA THR A 474 -21.74 -12.42 15.98
C THR A 474 -22.20 -13.25 17.17
N ARG A 475 -21.52 -13.13 18.32
CA ARG A 475 -22.02 -13.71 19.57
C ARG A 475 -23.29 -12.95 19.88
N ILE A 476 -24.43 -13.46 19.40
CA ILE A 476 -25.74 -13.06 19.89
C ILE A 476 -25.74 -13.50 21.35
N ASN A 477 -25.47 -12.55 22.26
CA ASN A 477 -25.67 -12.74 23.69
C ASN A 477 -27.17 -12.96 23.89
N TYR A 478 -27.62 -14.21 23.96
CA TYR A 478 -28.89 -14.54 24.60
C TYR A 478 -28.74 -14.33 26.11
N LYS A 479 -28.80 -13.08 26.53
CA LYS A 479 -29.24 -12.71 27.88
C LYS A 479 -30.60 -12.05 27.71
N ASP A 480 -31.59 -12.90 27.51
CA ASP A 480 -32.99 -12.68 27.86
C ASP A 480 -33.69 -14.03 27.68
N GLU A 481 -34.10 -14.64 28.79
CA GLU A 481 -35.04 -15.76 28.77
C GLU A 481 -36.32 -15.29 28.08
N VAL A 482 -36.52 -15.75 26.84
CA VAL A 482 -37.82 -15.69 26.18
C VAL A 482 -38.17 -17.12 25.83
N ASP A 483 -39.11 -17.69 26.58
CA ASP A 483 -39.79 -18.94 26.28
C ASP A 483 -40.48 -18.82 24.90
N ALA A 484 -39.74 -19.12 23.84
CA ALA A 484 -40.27 -19.25 22.49
C ALA A 484 -40.74 -20.70 22.30
N ASN A 485 -42.02 -20.97 22.59
CA ASN A 485 -42.69 -22.19 22.14
C ASN A 485 -42.74 -22.23 20.61
N ILE A 486 -41.86 -23.03 19.99
CA ILE A 486 -41.89 -23.30 18.55
C ILE A 486 -43.05 -24.25 18.26
N THR A 487 -44.13 -23.74 17.68
CA THR A 487 -45.20 -24.57 17.12
C THR A 487 -44.98 -24.71 15.61
N ILE A 488 -44.61 -25.90 15.16
CA ILE A 488 -44.47 -26.22 13.73
C ILE A 488 -45.85 -26.59 13.18
N GLN A 489 -46.47 -25.71 12.39
CA GLN A 489 -47.61 -26.09 11.55
C GLN A 489 -47.12 -26.33 10.11
N GLY A 490 -46.88 -27.59 9.77
CA GLY A 490 -46.64 -28.00 8.39
C GLY A 490 -47.96 -28.23 7.66
N LYS A 491 -48.20 -27.50 6.56
CA LYS A 491 -49.23 -27.84 5.57
C LYS A 491 -48.55 -28.60 4.42
N LEU A 492 -48.85 -29.88 4.27
CA LEU A 492 -48.44 -30.68 3.11
C LEU A 492 -49.30 -30.30 1.91
N GLY A 493 -48.70 -29.63 0.92
CA GLY A 493 -49.28 -29.48 -0.42
C GLY A 493 -48.71 -30.55 -1.34
N LEU A 494 -49.57 -31.29 -2.04
CA LEU A 494 -49.18 -32.24 -3.07
C LEU A 494 -48.73 -31.46 -4.32
N GLY A 495 -47.46 -31.60 -4.71
CA GLY A 495 -46.95 -31.15 -6.01
C GLY A 495 -47.07 -32.26 -7.06
N GLU A 496 -47.33 -31.90 -8.32
CA GLU A 496 -47.56 -32.83 -9.43
C GLU A 496 -46.32 -33.69 -9.76
N GLU A 497 -46.58 -34.95 -10.13
CA GLU A 497 -45.57 -35.93 -10.56
C GLU A 497 -45.01 -35.61 -11.95
N ASN A 498 -43.67 -35.61 -12.08
CA ASN A 498 -42.99 -35.67 -13.38
C ASN A 498 -42.58 -37.13 -13.66
N PRO A 499 -43.08 -37.82 -14.70
CA PRO A 499 -42.93 -39.28 -14.81
C PRO A 499 -41.53 -39.78 -15.21
N SER A 500 -40.51 -38.93 -15.28
CA SER A 500 -39.23 -39.31 -15.90
C SER A 500 -38.08 -39.49 -14.91
N ILE A 501 -38.18 -39.00 -13.67
CA ILE A 501 -37.14 -39.18 -12.63
C ILE A 501 -37.87 -39.18 -11.28
N GLY A 502 -37.92 -40.33 -10.59
CA GLY A 502 -38.62 -40.48 -9.31
C GLY A 502 -37.94 -39.74 -8.14
N ILE A 503 -38.11 -38.42 -8.06
CA ILE A 503 -37.71 -37.59 -6.92
C ILE A 503 -38.87 -36.66 -6.55
N CYS A 504 -39.42 -36.82 -5.34
CA CYS A 504 -40.36 -35.85 -4.77
C CYS A 504 -39.58 -34.65 -4.21
N ILE A 505 -39.81 -33.45 -4.75
CA ILE A 505 -39.28 -32.20 -4.20
C ILE A 505 -40.29 -31.66 -3.18
N TYR A 506 -39.89 -31.53 -1.92
CA TYR A 506 -40.66 -30.82 -0.90
C TYR A 506 -40.13 -29.39 -0.76
N ASN A 507 -40.99 -28.39 -0.98
CA ASN A 507 -40.68 -27.01 -0.63
C ASN A 507 -41.02 -26.78 0.85
N VAL A 508 -40.02 -26.43 1.64
CA VAL A 508 -40.20 -25.96 3.03
C VAL A 508 -40.03 -24.45 3.04
N THR A 509 -41.13 -23.72 3.25
CA THR A 509 -41.09 -22.27 3.46
C THR A 509 -41.07 -21.98 4.95
N MET A 510 -39.97 -21.41 5.48
CA MET A 510 -39.92 -20.91 6.86
C MET A 510 -40.33 -19.44 6.91
N SER A 511 -41.34 -19.12 7.72
CA SER A 511 -41.73 -17.75 8.03
C SER A 511 -41.47 -17.49 9.51
N LEU A 512 -40.67 -16.47 9.82
CA LEU A 512 -40.54 -15.91 11.16
C LEU A 512 -41.62 -14.84 11.33
N ALA A 513 -42.66 -15.15 12.10
CA ALA A 513 -43.68 -14.17 12.48
C ALA A 513 -43.35 -13.57 13.85
N LYS A 514 -43.04 -12.27 13.91
CA LYS A 514 -42.94 -11.52 15.16
C LYS A 514 -44.35 -11.10 15.57
N LYS A 515 -44.85 -11.60 16.70
CA LYS A 515 -46.18 -11.27 17.24
C LYS A 515 -46.08 -9.92 17.99
N HIS A 516 -46.34 -8.80 17.32
CA HIS A 516 -46.53 -7.52 18.02
C HIS A 516 -48.01 -7.38 18.43
N ASN A 517 -48.25 -7.56 19.73
CA ASN A 517 -49.41 -7.00 20.43
C ASN A 517 -48.89 -5.78 21.19
N GLU A 518 -49.30 -4.57 20.79
CA GLU A 518 -49.71 -3.45 21.66
C GLU A 518 -50.00 -2.16 20.84
N PRO A 519 -50.80 -1.22 21.37
CA PRO A 519 -51.78 -0.45 20.59
C PRO A 519 -51.24 0.84 19.97
N ALA A 520 -52.02 1.33 19.01
CA ALA A 520 -51.84 2.60 18.31
C ALA A 520 -51.60 3.78 19.28
N TRP A 521 -50.48 4.46 19.11
CA TRP A 521 -50.22 5.73 19.77
C TRP A 521 -51.12 6.82 19.18
N ASN A 522 -51.88 7.42 20.08
CA ASN A 522 -52.84 8.50 19.87
C ASN A 522 -52.07 9.84 19.96
N CYS A 523 -52.07 10.64 18.90
CA CYS A 523 -51.48 11.99 18.94
C CYS A 523 -52.40 12.96 19.71
N LYS A 524 -52.07 13.24 20.96
CA LYS A 524 -52.45 14.47 21.66
C LYS A 524 -51.28 14.90 22.53
N ASP A 525 -50.62 15.99 22.11
CA ASP A 525 -50.12 17.10 22.93
C ASP A 525 -49.02 17.84 22.18
N ILE A 526 -49.44 18.82 21.38
CA ILE A 526 -48.59 19.93 20.94
C ILE A 526 -48.99 21.12 21.80
N SER A 527 -48.07 21.62 22.61
CA SER A 527 -48.08 23.01 23.06
C SER A 527 -46.83 23.71 22.55
N SER A 528 -47.08 24.74 21.74
CA SER A 528 -46.22 25.85 21.32
C SER A 528 -44.92 25.52 20.56
N VAL A 529 -44.83 25.95 19.29
CA VAL A 529 -44.26 27.24 18.87
C VAL A 529 -44.58 27.47 17.37
N SER A 530 -44.98 28.72 17.06
CA SER A 530 -45.27 29.35 15.75
C SER A 530 -44.17 29.12 14.69
N SER A 531 -44.37 29.09 13.36
CA SER A 531 -45.30 29.80 12.47
C SER A 531 -45.21 29.21 11.05
N ASN A 532 -46.31 29.36 10.28
CA ASN A 532 -46.43 29.38 8.81
C ASN A 532 -46.05 28.14 7.97
N ALA A 533 -47.04 27.26 7.73
CA ALA A 533 -47.24 26.59 6.44
C ALA A 533 -48.72 26.21 6.25
N THR A 534 -49.32 26.54 5.10
CA THR A 534 -50.70 26.17 4.73
C THR A 534 -50.75 24.84 3.95
N PRO A 535 -51.84 24.05 4.05
CA PRO A 535 -51.86 22.63 3.68
C PRO A 535 -52.67 22.31 2.41
N LYS A 536 -52.22 21.36 1.59
CA LYS A 536 -53.09 20.61 0.66
C LYS A 536 -52.78 19.12 0.60
N SER A 537 -53.69 18.36 1.22
CA SER A 537 -54.30 17.08 0.84
C SER A 537 -53.43 15.90 0.42
N CYS A 538 -53.41 14.89 1.30
CA CYS A 538 -53.24 13.47 0.98
C CYS A 538 -54.45 12.94 0.18
N SER A 539 -54.22 12.29 -0.96
CA SER A 539 -54.96 11.10 -1.39
C SER A 539 -54.26 10.39 -2.56
N ALA A 540 -54.22 9.06 -2.46
CA ALA A 540 -54.00 8.05 -3.50
C ALA A 540 -52.65 8.01 -4.26
N MET A 541 -51.93 6.89 -4.13
CA MET A 541 -51.48 6.10 -5.29
C MET A 541 -51.00 4.71 -4.87
N ALA A 542 -51.73 3.69 -5.33
CA ALA A 542 -51.23 2.36 -5.59
C ALA A 542 -50.63 2.34 -7.01
N ASN A 543 -49.59 1.54 -7.21
CA ASN A 543 -49.01 1.11 -8.49
C ASN A 543 -48.59 2.20 -9.49
N LYS A 544 -47.27 2.45 -9.58
CA LYS A 544 -46.58 2.57 -10.88
C LYS A 544 -45.06 2.50 -10.73
N SER A 545 -44.47 1.66 -11.57
CA SER A 545 -43.07 1.57 -11.94
C SER A 545 -42.49 2.93 -12.35
N MET A 546 -41.34 3.31 -11.81
CA MET A 546 -40.53 4.42 -12.33
C MET A 546 -39.39 3.88 -13.18
N GLU A 547 -39.53 4.10 -14.48
CA GLU A 547 -38.44 4.16 -15.45
C GLU A 547 -37.68 5.47 -15.26
N CYS A 548 -36.35 5.42 -15.29
CA CYS A 548 -35.49 6.60 -15.38
C CYS A 548 -35.19 6.91 -16.86
N PRO A 549 -35.32 8.17 -17.32
CA PRO A 549 -34.97 8.53 -18.69
C PRO A 549 -33.48 8.90 -18.78
N PHE A 550 -32.76 8.26 -19.70
CA PHE A 550 -31.51 8.76 -20.26
C PHE A 550 -31.83 9.61 -21.51
N PRO A 551 -31.12 10.73 -21.77
CA PRO A 551 -31.16 11.40 -23.06
C PRO A 551 -30.22 10.70 -24.06
N GLU A 552 -30.77 10.29 -25.20
CA GLU A 552 -30.03 9.89 -26.39
C GLU A 552 -29.62 11.12 -27.22
N ASP A 553 -28.37 11.14 -27.69
CA ASP A 553 -28.03 11.73 -28.99
C ASP A 553 -26.78 11.03 -29.59
N LYS A 554 -27.04 10.21 -30.63
CA LYS A 554 -26.35 10.07 -31.96
C LYS A 554 -24.81 10.01 -31.98
N LEU A 555 -24.08 8.99 -32.49
CA LEU A 555 -24.12 8.18 -33.75
C LEU A 555 -22.85 7.24 -33.78
N PRO A 556 -22.60 6.42 -34.81
CA PRO A 556 -23.10 5.07 -35.12
C PRO A 556 -22.15 3.91 -34.73
N ILE A 557 -22.71 2.72 -34.52
CA ILE A 557 -21.99 1.46 -34.26
C ILE A 557 -21.65 0.77 -35.59
N GLU A 558 -20.35 0.55 -35.85
CA GLU A 558 -19.88 -0.47 -36.80
C GLU A 558 -19.95 -1.86 -36.15
N LYS A 559 -20.54 -2.81 -36.90
CA LYS A 559 -20.65 -4.21 -36.52
C LYS A 559 -19.31 -4.93 -36.70
N GLY A 560 -18.84 -5.54 -35.62
CA GLY A 560 -18.20 -6.85 -35.66
C GLY A 560 -16.67 -6.85 -35.65
N SER A 561 -16.10 -7.11 -34.47
CA SER A 561 -14.94 -7.99 -34.36
C SER A 561 -14.77 -8.46 -32.91
N LYS A 562 -14.62 -9.77 -32.77
CA LYS A 562 -14.52 -10.51 -31.51
C LYS A 562 -13.22 -10.15 -30.79
N LEU A 563 -13.31 -9.72 -29.53
CA LEU A 563 -12.16 -9.69 -28.63
C LEU A 563 -12.19 -10.94 -27.74
N VAL A 564 -11.20 -11.81 -27.92
CA VAL A 564 -10.93 -12.98 -27.08
C VAL A 564 -10.02 -12.51 -25.94
N LEU A 565 -10.49 -12.61 -24.70
CA LEU A 565 -9.66 -12.39 -23.50
C LEU A 565 -9.06 -13.73 -23.05
N PRO A 566 -7.75 -13.83 -22.81
CA PRO A 566 -7.15 -15.03 -22.25
C PRO A 566 -7.40 -15.12 -20.74
N LEU A 567 -7.89 -16.29 -20.33
CA LEU A 567 -8.01 -16.75 -18.94
C LEU A 567 -6.63 -16.71 -18.26
N ALA A 568 -6.51 -15.91 -17.19
CA ALA A 568 -5.49 -16.09 -16.18
C ALA A 568 -5.79 -17.42 -15.44
N ARG A 569 -4.87 -18.38 -15.52
CA ARG A 569 -4.90 -19.58 -14.69
C ARG A 569 -4.33 -19.23 -13.31
N SER A 570 -5.08 -19.62 -12.29
CA SER A 570 -4.73 -19.69 -10.87
C SER A 570 -3.50 -20.54 -10.60
#